data_AF-A0A328BLH0-F1
#
_entry.id   AF-A0A328BLH0-F1
#
_cell.length_a   1.000
_cell.length_b   1.000
_cell.length_c   1.000
_cell.angle_alpha   90.00
_cell.angle_beta   90.00
_cell.angle_gamma   90.00
#
_symmetry.space_group_name_H-M   'P 1'
#
loop_
_entity.id
_entity.type
_entity.pdbx_description
1 polymer ?
#
loop_
_entity_poly.entity_id
_entity_poly.type
_entity_poly.pdbx_seq_one_letter_code
_entity_poly.pdbx_strand_id
1 'polypeptide(L)'
;MRALRLALLVATLLAPAAVPTVAAAQNTAQHMLESARQIRANAEKLKDKMPAETVAQMLQQADDIEAGVGRGDYGPLDAPAPPKPPTLAEKLMAEHGRLEWLSAHGACAGYTHENYRTFRYSQAINDLDAHCRNAFGHWGTYERVNRDGQTEAAEQALFYYDAAARRAVKERGGK
;
A
#
# COMPACT_ATOMS: atom_id res chain seq x y z
N MET A 1 -24.24 38.34 -18.11
CA MET A 1 -23.62 36.99 -18.03
C MET A 1 -23.33 36.72 -16.57
N ARG A 2 -24.28 36.15 -15.82
CA ARG A 2 -24.49 34.71 -15.56
C ARG A 2 -23.36 34.09 -14.72
N ALA A 3 -23.79 33.63 -13.54
CA ALA A 3 -23.18 32.67 -12.62
C ALA A 3 -22.02 33.18 -11.73
N LEU A 4 -22.29 33.46 -10.45
CA LEU A 4 -22.30 32.46 -9.36
C LEU A 4 -21.04 31.57 -9.40
N ARG A 5 -20.07 31.87 -8.53
CA ARG A 5 -19.17 30.84 -8.02
C ARG A 5 -19.31 30.82 -6.51
N LEU A 6 -20.06 29.81 -6.09
CA LEU A 6 -20.38 29.45 -4.72
C LEU A 6 -19.12 29.33 -3.86
N ALA A 7 -19.33 29.72 -2.61
CA ALA A 7 -18.69 29.23 -1.40
C ALA A 7 -18.08 27.82 -1.55
N LEU A 8 -16.79 27.72 -1.27
CA LEU A 8 -16.16 26.48 -0.80
C LEU A 8 -15.67 26.74 0.63
N LEU A 9 -16.62 26.79 1.57
CA LEU A 9 -16.36 26.41 2.95
C LEU A 9 -16.56 24.89 3.00
N VAL A 10 -15.62 24.17 3.61
CA VAL A 10 -15.85 23.13 4.63
C VAL A 10 -14.69 22.12 4.66
N ALA A 11 -14.19 21.93 5.88
CA ALA A 11 -13.43 20.78 6.37
C ALA A 11 -11.97 20.63 5.93
N THR A 12 -11.10 21.46 6.52
CA THR A 12 -9.81 20.95 7.03
C THR A 12 -10.10 19.87 8.07
N LEU A 13 -10.23 18.63 7.62
CA LEU A 13 -10.18 17.45 8.45
C LEU A 13 -8.89 17.51 9.28
N LEU A 14 -9.05 17.50 10.60
CA LEU A 14 -7.98 17.17 11.52
C LEU A 14 -7.41 15.81 11.09
N ALA A 15 -6.24 15.82 10.47
CA ALA A 15 -5.43 14.62 10.35
C ALA A 15 -4.91 14.30 11.77
N PRO A 16 -5.34 13.20 12.42
CA PRO A 16 -4.56 12.72 13.55
C PRO A 16 -3.17 12.38 12.99
N ALA A 17 -2.15 12.99 13.58
CA ALA A 17 -0.78 12.55 13.44
C ALA A 17 -0.72 11.09 13.89
N ALA A 18 -0.87 10.17 12.94
CA ALA A 18 -0.67 8.76 13.15
C ALA A 18 0.82 8.55 13.34
N VAL A 19 1.24 8.58 14.60
CA VAL A 19 2.43 7.90 15.08
C VAL A 19 2.42 6.50 14.43
N PRO A 20 3.53 6.01 13.85
CA PRO A 20 3.56 4.67 13.30
C PRO A 20 3.47 3.69 14.48
N THR A 21 2.25 3.40 14.92
CA THR A 21 1.98 2.22 15.71
C THR A 21 2.32 1.07 14.79
N VAL A 22 3.44 0.41 15.08
CA VAL A 22 3.73 -0.93 14.58
C VAL A 22 2.45 -1.72 14.80
N ALA A 23 1.69 -1.94 13.73
CA ALA A 23 0.47 -2.74 13.79
C ALA A 23 0.93 -4.14 14.13
N ALA A 24 0.88 -4.48 15.42
CA ALA A 24 1.03 -5.85 15.86
C ALA A 24 -0.01 -6.64 15.08
N ALA A 25 0.43 -7.70 14.40
CA ALA A 25 -0.48 -8.59 13.71
C ALA A 25 -1.46 -9.13 14.77
N GLN A 26 -2.69 -8.64 14.74
CA GLN A 26 -3.76 -9.05 15.65
C GLN A 26 -4.49 -10.23 15.01
N ASN A 27 -4.83 -11.23 15.82
CA ASN A 27 -5.73 -12.28 15.36
C ASN A 27 -7.17 -11.78 15.28
N THR A 28 -8.05 -12.58 14.67
CA THR A 28 -9.46 -12.21 14.44
C THR A 28 -10.18 -11.84 15.74
N ALA A 29 -9.99 -12.61 16.81
CA ALA A 29 -10.62 -12.35 18.11
C ALA A 29 -10.17 -11.00 18.71
N GLN A 30 -8.87 -10.68 18.64
CA GLN A 30 -8.33 -9.40 19.08
C GLN A 30 -8.87 -8.22 18.24
N HIS A 31 -8.96 -8.40 16.92
CA HIS A 31 -9.56 -7.39 16.03
C HIS A 31 -11.04 -7.13 16.36
N MET A 32 -11.80 -8.18 16.67
CA MET A 32 -13.20 -8.05 17.07
C MET A 32 -13.36 -7.31 18.41
N LEU A 33 -12.52 -7.61 19.42
CA LEU A 33 -12.52 -6.84 20.67
C LEU A 33 -12.19 -5.36 20.47
N GLU A 34 -11.23 -5.07 19.60
CA GLU A 34 -10.90 -3.67 19.28
C GLU A 34 -12.05 -2.98 18.53
N SER A 35 -12.74 -3.71 17.65
CA SER A 35 -13.96 -3.22 16.98
C SER A 35 -15.07 -2.89 17.99
N ALA A 36 -15.30 -3.74 18.99
CA ALA A 36 -16.26 -3.47 20.06
C ALA A 36 -15.90 -2.20 20.87
N ARG A 37 -14.62 -2.03 21.21
CA ARG A 37 -14.14 -0.81 21.89
C ARG A 37 -14.37 0.45 21.06
N GLN A 38 -14.11 0.38 19.76
CA GLN A 38 -14.34 1.51 18.85
C GLN A 38 -15.84 1.83 18.73
N ILE A 39 -16.70 0.82 18.67
CA ILE A 39 -18.16 1.01 18.67
C ILE A 39 -18.61 1.74 19.94
N ARG A 40 -18.16 1.31 21.12
CA ARG A 40 -18.47 1.99 22.39
C ARG A 40 -17.97 3.43 22.41
N ALA A 41 -16.73 3.66 21.98
CA ALA A 41 -16.16 5.00 21.91
C ALA A 41 -16.93 5.91 20.94
N ASN A 42 -17.41 5.37 19.83
CA ASN A 42 -18.23 6.11 18.86
C ASN A 42 -19.64 6.39 19.40
N ALA A 43 -20.26 5.41 20.05
CA ALA A 43 -21.56 5.58 20.70
C ALA A 43 -21.50 6.70 21.75
N GLU A 44 -20.47 6.73 22.59
CA GLU A 44 -20.28 7.77 23.60
C GLU A 44 -20.04 9.16 22.97
N LYS A 45 -19.22 9.25 21.92
CA LYS A 45 -18.96 10.51 21.20
C LYS A 45 -20.19 11.08 20.50
N LEU A 46 -21.12 10.23 20.08
CA LEU A 46 -22.27 10.59 19.25
C LEU A 46 -23.61 10.51 19.99
N LYS A 47 -23.61 10.17 21.29
CA LYS A 47 -24.84 9.95 22.07
C LYS A 47 -25.81 11.13 22.04
N ASP A 48 -25.30 12.36 22.01
CA ASP A 48 -26.11 13.58 22.00
C ASP A 48 -26.56 13.98 20.58
N LYS A 49 -26.03 13.31 19.55
CA LYS A 49 -26.27 13.59 18.13
C LYS A 49 -27.10 12.50 17.44
N MET A 50 -27.41 11.41 18.15
CA MET A 50 -28.10 10.24 17.63
C MET A 50 -29.33 9.91 18.48
N PRO A 51 -30.36 9.27 17.90
CA PRO A 51 -31.48 8.75 18.68
C PRO A 51 -30.99 7.74 19.73
N ALA A 52 -31.60 7.75 20.91
CA ALA A 52 -31.24 6.86 22.01
C ALA A 52 -31.33 5.37 21.61
N GLU A 53 -32.30 5.01 20.77
CA GLU A 53 -32.43 3.65 20.22
C GLU A 53 -31.21 3.25 19.39
N THR A 54 -30.68 4.15 18.56
CA THR A 54 -29.50 3.87 17.73
C THR A 54 -28.25 3.72 18.60
N VAL A 55 -28.11 4.53 19.64
CA VAL A 55 -27.01 4.40 20.62
C VAL A 55 -27.11 3.05 21.34
N ALA A 56 -28.32 2.64 21.76
CA ALA A 56 -28.56 1.35 22.40
C ALA A 56 -28.22 0.18 21.47
N GLN A 57 -28.59 0.25 20.19
CA GLN A 57 -28.22 -0.77 19.18
C GLN A 57 -26.70 -0.87 18.98
N MET A 58 -25.98 0.27 18.95
CA MET A 58 -24.52 0.26 18.88
C MET A 58 -23.90 -0.41 20.11
N LEU A 59 -24.39 -0.09 21.31
CA LEU A 59 -23.90 -0.72 22.53
C LEU A 59 -24.19 -2.22 22.56
N GLN A 60 -25.39 -2.63 22.14
CA GLN A 60 -25.75 -4.04 22.00
C GLN A 60 -24.84 -4.76 21.01
N GLN A 61 -24.52 -4.14 19.88
CA GLN A 61 -23.58 -4.71 18.91
C GLN A 61 -22.19 -4.91 19.51
N ALA A 62 -21.70 -3.97 20.33
CA ALA A 62 -20.43 -4.13 21.02
C ALA A 62 -20.48 -5.29 22.04
N ASP A 63 -21.57 -5.40 22.80
CA ASP A 63 -21.79 -6.50 23.76
C ASP A 63 -21.84 -7.87 23.06
N ASP A 64 -22.55 -7.97 21.93
CA ASP A 64 -22.66 -9.21 21.15
C ASP A 64 -21.30 -9.66 20.59
N ILE A 65 -20.47 -8.70 20.18
CA ILE A 65 -19.10 -8.96 19.71
C ILE A 65 -18.24 -9.49 20.86
N GLU A 66 -18.24 -8.82 22.01
CA GLU A 66 -17.47 -9.24 23.20
C GLU A 66 -17.91 -10.64 23.67
N ALA A 67 -19.21 -10.90 23.69
CA ALA A 67 -19.77 -12.21 24.02
C ALA A 67 -19.36 -13.30 23.01
N GLY A 68 -19.38 -12.98 21.71
CA GLY A 68 -18.92 -13.91 20.66
C GLY A 68 -17.44 -14.23 20.77
N VAL A 69 -16.60 -13.24 21.10
CA VAL A 69 -15.17 -13.50 21.40
C VAL A 69 -15.02 -14.40 22.62
N GLY A 70 -15.78 -14.14 23.69
CA GLY A 70 -15.76 -14.97 24.91
C GLY A 70 -16.22 -16.43 24.67
N ARG A 71 -17.14 -16.65 23.73
CA ARG A 71 -17.56 -18.00 23.28
C ARG A 71 -16.58 -18.67 22.31
N GLY A 72 -15.60 -17.93 21.79
CA GLY A 72 -14.66 -18.42 20.79
C GLY A 72 -15.17 -18.41 19.35
N ASP A 73 -16.27 -17.70 19.06
CA ASP A 73 -16.87 -17.62 17.72
C ASP A 73 -15.89 -17.05 16.66
N TYR A 74 -14.88 -16.31 17.11
CA TYR A 74 -13.84 -15.69 16.28
C TYR A 74 -12.46 -16.37 16.40
N GLY A 75 -12.43 -17.59 16.93
CA GLY A 75 -11.21 -18.33 17.22
C GLY A 75 -10.55 -17.96 18.56
N PRO A 76 -9.42 -18.60 18.89
CA PRO A 76 -8.73 -18.36 20.15
C PRO A 76 -8.14 -16.94 20.21
N LEU A 77 -8.26 -16.29 21.38
CA LEU A 77 -7.65 -14.97 21.65
C LEU A 77 -6.12 -14.96 21.55
N ASP A 78 -5.49 -16.12 21.72
CA ASP A 78 -4.04 -16.32 21.64
C ASP A 78 -3.62 -16.96 20.32
N ALA A 79 -4.53 -17.08 19.35
CA ALA A 79 -4.17 -17.60 18.04
C ALA A 79 -3.09 -16.71 17.40
N PRO A 80 -2.09 -17.28 16.72
CA PRO A 80 -1.17 -16.48 15.93
C PRO A 80 -1.97 -15.70 14.89
N ALA A 81 -1.62 -14.43 14.70
CA ALA A 81 -2.23 -13.65 13.65
C ALA A 81 -1.95 -14.27 12.28
N PRO A 82 -2.90 -14.17 11.33
CA PRO A 82 -2.67 -14.66 9.99
C PRO A 82 -1.43 -13.99 9.39
N PRO A 83 -0.62 -14.73 8.61
CA PRO A 83 0.53 -14.15 7.95
C PRO A 83 0.09 -13.00 7.06
N LYS A 84 0.81 -11.88 7.12
CA LYS A 84 0.55 -10.73 6.24
C LYS A 84 0.70 -11.19 4.78
N PRO A 85 -0.19 -10.76 3.86
CA PRO A 85 0.03 -11.00 2.45
C PRO A 85 1.38 -10.40 2.01
N PRO A 86 2.15 -11.08 1.15
CA PRO A 86 3.45 -10.60 0.75
C PRO A 86 3.34 -9.30 -0.04
N THR A 87 4.19 -8.35 0.32
CA THR A 87 4.44 -7.09 -0.39
C THR A 87 4.94 -7.36 -1.81
N LEU A 88 4.89 -6.34 -2.67
CA LEU A 88 5.46 -6.46 -4.00
C LEU A 88 6.97 -6.75 -3.95
N ALA A 89 7.69 -6.11 -3.03
CA ALA A 89 9.11 -6.35 -2.84
C ALA A 89 9.41 -7.82 -2.52
N GLU A 90 8.66 -8.42 -1.59
CA GLU A 90 8.80 -9.84 -1.24
C GLU A 90 8.50 -10.76 -2.43
N LYS A 91 7.47 -10.44 -3.22
CA LYS A 91 7.15 -11.19 -4.45
C LYS A 91 8.29 -11.12 -5.48
N LEU A 92 8.84 -9.94 -5.73
CA LEU A 92 9.94 -9.75 -6.68
C LEU A 92 11.23 -10.42 -6.21
N MET A 93 11.53 -10.35 -4.91
CA MET A 93 12.65 -11.09 -4.30
C MET A 93 12.47 -12.61 -4.44
N ALA A 94 11.25 -13.11 -4.24
CA ALA A 94 10.97 -14.55 -4.40
C ALA A 94 11.08 -15.01 -5.86
N GLU A 95 10.63 -14.19 -6.82
CA GLU A 95 10.67 -14.53 -8.24
C GLU A 95 12.07 -14.41 -8.86
N HIS A 96 12.82 -13.38 -8.49
CA HIS A 96 14.06 -13.01 -9.17
C HIS A 96 15.31 -13.07 -8.29
N GLY A 97 15.17 -13.35 -6.99
CA GLY A 97 16.27 -13.37 -6.01
C GLY A 97 16.78 -11.98 -5.61
N ARG A 98 16.34 -10.91 -6.28
CA ARG A 98 16.73 -9.52 -6.01
C ARG A 98 15.68 -8.53 -6.51
N LEU A 99 15.58 -7.36 -5.88
CA LEU A 99 14.66 -6.29 -6.32
C LEU A 99 15.07 -5.67 -7.65
N GLU A 100 16.33 -5.27 -7.78
CA GLU A 100 16.90 -4.76 -9.04
C GLU A 100 17.28 -5.92 -9.97
N TRP A 101 16.31 -6.78 -10.31
CA TRP A 101 16.56 -7.97 -11.10
C TRP A 101 17.01 -7.71 -12.55
N LEU A 102 16.59 -6.58 -13.14
CA LEU A 102 16.88 -6.24 -14.53
C LEU A 102 18.37 -5.97 -14.74
N SER A 103 19.11 -5.50 -13.72
CA SER A 103 20.55 -5.24 -13.83
C SER A 103 21.36 -6.52 -14.04
N ALA A 104 20.84 -7.66 -13.58
CA ALA A 104 21.41 -8.98 -13.86
C ALA A 104 20.96 -9.57 -15.22
N HIS A 105 20.01 -8.94 -15.91
CA HIS A 105 19.45 -9.43 -17.16
C HIS A 105 20.09 -8.73 -18.36
N GLY A 106 20.54 -9.50 -19.36
CA GLY A 106 21.16 -8.95 -20.58
C GLY A 106 20.22 -8.17 -21.51
N ALA A 107 18.96 -7.92 -21.11
CA ALA A 107 17.98 -7.21 -21.93
C ALA A 107 18.31 -5.72 -22.06
N CYS A 108 18.83 -5.13 -20.98
CA CYS A 108 19.22 -3.73 -20.91
C CYS A 108 20.74 -3.59 -20.76
N ALA A 109 21.53 -4.40 -21.46
CA ALA A 109 22.98 -4.34 -21.40
C ALA A 109 23.50 -2.92 -21.71
N GLY A 110 24.37 -2.41 -20.84
CA GLY A 110 24.90 -1.05 -20.92
C GLY A 110 24.10 0.00 -20.15
N TYR A 111 22.85 -0.29 -19.77
CA TYR A 111 22.10 0.55 -18.84
C TYR A 111 22.54 0.30 -17.39
N THR A 112 22.75 1.40 -16.66
CA THR A 112 23.00 1.42 -15.22
C THR A 112 22.16 2.52 -14.56
N HIS A 113 22.08 2.50 -13.22
CA HIS A 113 21.46 3.59 -12.46
C HIS A 113 22.10 4.95 -12.77
N GLU A 114 23.41 4.99 -13.02
CA GLU A 114 24.16 6.23 -13.24
C GLU A 114 23.94 6.80 -14.65
N ASN A 115 23.66 5.95 -15.64
CA ASN A 115 23.68 6.36 -17.05
C ASN A 115 22.33 6.31 -17.75
N TYR A 116 21.25 5.76 -17.18
CA TYR A 116 19.98 5.56 -17.90
C TYR A 116 19.36 6.85 -18.50
N ARG A 117 19.73 8.01 -17.98
CA ARG A 117 19.26 9.31 -18.50
C ARG A 117 19.95 9.68 -19.81
N THR A 118 21.22 9.33 -19.97
CA THR A 118 22.09 9.78 -21.06
C THR A 118 22.47 8.67 -22.03
N PHE A 119 22.58 7.43 -21.57
CA PHE A 119 22.86 6.26 -22.38
C PHE A 119 21.70 5.95 -23.32
N ARG A 120 22.01 5.55 -24.55
CA ARG A 120 21.06 5.09 -25.56
C ARG A 120 21.62 3.86 -26.22
N TYR A 121 20.82 2.80 -26.32
CA TYR A 121 21.21 1.58 -27.03
C TYR A 121 21.32 1.82 -28.54
N SER A 122 20.45 2.68 -29.07
CA SER A 122 20.47 3.18 -30.45
C SER A 122 20.08 4.66 -30.46
N GLN A 123 20.61 5.43 -31.40
CA GLN A 123 20.21 6.83 -31.61
C GLN A 123 18.74 6.96 -32.07
N ALA A 124 18.15 5.87 -32.61
CA ALA A 124 16.73 5.78 -32.85
C ALA A 124 16.01 5.35 -31.55
N ILE A 125 14.97 6.10 -31.16
CA ILE A 125 14.09 5.71 -30.06
C ILE A 125 13.38 4.42 -30.49
N ASN A 126 13.78 3.30 -29.91
CA ASN A 126 13.10 2.02 -30.07
C ASN A 126 12.44 1.61 -28.75
N ASP A 127 11.44 0.73 -28.82
CA ASP A 127 10.65 0.34 -27.66
C ASP A 127 11.50 -0.28 -26.55
N LEU A 128 12.54 -1.04 -26.90
CA LEU A 128 13.50 -1.60 -25.95
C LEU A 128 14.23 -0.50 -25.16
N ASP A 129 14.75 0.53 -25.84
CA ASP A 129 15.43 1.68 -25.23
C ASP A 129 14.50 2.40 -24.26
N ALA A 130 13.26 2.65 -24.67
CA ALA A 130 12.24 3.27 -23.83
C ALA A 130 11.94 2.42 -22.59
N HIS A 131 11.79 1.10 -22.74
CA HIS A 131 11.53 0.19 -21.62
C HIS A 131 12.70 0.15 -20.62
N CYS A 132 13.94 0.06 -21.11
CA CYS A 132 15.12 0.08 -20.24
C CYS A 132 15.23 1.41 -19.48
N ARG A 133 15.10 2.55 -20.16
CA ARG A 133 15.14 3.88 -19.51
C ARG A 133 14.08 4.05 -18.45
N ASN A 134 12.86 3.61 -18.74
CA ASN A 134 11.75 3.70 -17.79
C ASN A 134 11.99 2.80 -16.59
N ALA A 135 12.46 1.57 -16.78
CA ALA A 135 12.77 0.66 -15.69
C ALA A 135 13.79 1.30 -14.73
N PHE A 136 14.97 1.71 -15.22
CA PHE A 136 15.98 2.34 -14.36
C PHE A 136 15.52 3.68 -13.77
N GLY A 137 14.65 4.43 -14.44
CA GLY A 137 14.02 5.64 -13.89
C GLY A 137 13.06 5.35 -12.72
N HIS A 138 12.27 4.28 -12.82
CA HIS A 138 11.41 3.82 -11.73
C HIS A 138 12.21 3.21 -10.58
N TRP A 139 13.30 2.50 -10.87
CA TRP A 139 14.24 2.04 -9.85
C TRP A 139 14.82 3.20 -9.04
N GLY A 140 15.35 4.23 -9.71
CA GLY A 140 15.86 5.42 -9.01
C GLY A 140 14.78 6.21 -8.26
N THR A 141 13.51 6.11 -8.68
CA THR A 141 12.39 6.64 -7.90
C THR A 141 12.14 5.82 -6.65
N TYR A 142 12.11 4.49 -6.76
CA TYR A 142 11.99 3.57 -5.63
C TYR A 142 13.07 3.85 -4.58
N GLU A 143 14.34 3.89 -4.97
CA GLU A 143 15.44 4.12 -4.02
C GLU A 143 15.30 5.44 -3.26
N ARG A 144 14.91 6.52 -3.97
CA ARG A 144 14.69 7.83 -3.36
C ARG A 144 13.55 7.79 -2.36
N VAL A 145 12.35 7.37 -2.77
CA VAL A 145 11.15 7.44 -1.92
C VAL A 145 11.18 6.40 -0.79
N ASN A 146 11.84 5.26 -1.01
CA ASN A 146 12.06 4.25 0.01
C ASN A 146 12.99 4.76 1.12
N ARG A 147 14.08 5.45 0.75
CA ARG A 147 14.97 6.11 1.73
C ARG A 147 14.24 7.18 2.55
N ASP A 148 13.29 7.87 1.94
CA ASP A 148 12.47 8.90 2.60
C ASP A 148 11.31 8.29 3.42
N GLY A 149 11.19 6.96 3.50
CA GLY A 149 10.16 6.25 4.28
C GLY A 149 8.76 6.28 3.66
N GLN A 150 8.62 6.65 2.39
CA GLN A 150 7.34 6.73 1.70
C GLN A 150 6.94 5.36 1.11
N THR A 151 6.42 4.47 1.96
CA THR A 151 6.16 3.07 1.60
C THR A 151 5.24 2.89 0.40
N GLU A 152 4.13 3.64 0.31
CA GLU A 152 3.18 3.53 -0.82
C GLU A 152 3.83 3.97 -2.15
N ALA A 153 4.55 5.09 -2.13
CA ALA A 153 5.29 5.57 -3.30
C ALA A 153 6.40 4.58 -3.71
N ALA A 154 7.03 3.92 -2.75
CA ALA A 154 8.05 2.90 -3.00
C ALA A 154 7.43 1.67 -3.68
N GLU A 155 6.31 1.16 -3.19
CA GLU A 155 5.60 0.04 -3.82
C GLU A 155 5.13 0.40 -5.24
N GLN A 156 4.60 1.61 -5.43
CA GLN A 156 4.20 2.08 -6.76
C GLN A 156 5.39 2.18 -7.73
N ALA A 157 6.54 2.68 -7.27
CA ALA A 157 7.74 2.75 -8.07
C ALA A 157 8.27 1.35 -8.45
N LEU A 158 8.24 0.38 -7.52
CA LEU A 158 8.60 -1.01 -7.81
C LEU A 158 7.66 -1.64 -8.84
N PHE A 159 6.35 -1.35 -8.77
CA PHE A 159 5.38 -1.84 -9.74
C PHE A 159 5.71 -1.38 -11.16
N TYR A 160 5.99 -0.09 -11.34
CA TYR A 160 6.34 0.43 -12.67
C TYR A 160 7.72 0.00 -13.13
N TYR A 161 8.68 -0.17 -12.21
CA TYR A 161 9.97 -0.77 -12.50
C TYR A 161 9.80 -2.18 -13.08
N ASP A 162 9.09 -3.06 -12.38
CA ASP A 162 8.89 -4.45 -12.79
C ASP A 162 8.13 -4.54 -14.12
N ALA A 163 7.08 -3.73 -14.29
CA ALA A 163 6.33 -3.67 -15.53
C ALA A 163 7.20 -3.25 -16.73
N ALA A 164 8.08 -2.25 -16.57
CA ALA A 164 8.99 -1.81 -17.62
C ALA A 164 10.10 -2.84 -17.88
N ALA A 165 10.64 -3.45 -16.83
CA ALA A 165 11.66 -4.48 -16.91
C ALA A 165 11.17 -5.73 -17.68
N ARG A 166 9.97 -6.22 -17.36
CA ARG A 166 9.35 -7.35 -18.09
C ARG A 166 9.13 -7.04 -19.57
N ARG A 167 8.72 -5.81 -19.90
CA ARG A 167 8.57 -5.36 -21.30
C ARG A 167 9.91 -5.36 -22.03
N ALA A 168 10.98 -4.86 -21.40
CA ALA A 168 12.32 -4.89 -21.98
C ALA A 168 12.81 -6.32 -22.25
N VAL A 169 12.61 -7.25 -21.31
CA VAL A 169 12.96 -8.66 -21.49
C VAL A 169 12.16 -9.29 -22.62
N LYS A 170 10.85 -9.06 -22.67
CA LYS A 170 9.98 -9.58 -23.72
C LYS A 170 10.41 -9.09 -25.11
N GLU A 171 10.66 -7.79 -25.25
CA GLU A 171 11.09 -7.17 -26.51
C GLU A 171 12.46 -7.71 -26.97
N ARG A 172 13.37 -8.00 -26.02
CA ARG A 172 14.66 -8.63 -26.32
C ARG A 172 14.51 -10.08 -26.82
N GLY A 173 13.60 -10.86 -26.23
CA GLY A 173 13.38 -12.26 -26.57
C GLY A 173 12.44 -12.49 -27.77
N GLY A 174 11.74 -11.45 -28.24
CA GLY A 174 10.88 -11.48 -29.42
C GLY A 174 11.58 -11.19 -30.75
N LYS A 175 12.92 -11.18 -30.77
CA LYS A 175 13.76 -11.01 -31.97
C LYS A 175 14.57 -12.26 -32.26
#